data_AF-A0A0W0FZY0-F1
#
_entry.id   AF-A0A0W0FZY0-F1
#
_cell.length_a   1.000
_cell.length_b   1.000
_cell.length_c   1.000
_cell.angle_alpha   90.00
_cell.angle_beta   90.00
_cell.angle_gamma   90.00
#
_symmetry.space_group_name_H-M   'P 1'
#
loop_
_entity.id
_entity.type
_entity.pdbx_description
1 polymer ?
#
loop_
_entity_poly.entity_id
_entity_poly.type
_entity_poly.pdbx_seq_one_letter_code
_entity_poly.pdbx_strand_id
1 'polypeptide(L)'
;MAHQHQTVKKEIEELISNYLHGYRDRFEKGKAEQFPPARTYNHAIDLKPDFTPRNCKLYLLSPLEQEEQDKFIEENLRKGYICKSKSPMASPFFFDYRELNKGTVKNAYPLPLISELLDKLKGATIFTKLDLRNGYNNVRIKDGDQWKAAFKMNRGLFEPTVMFFGLSNSPATFQAFMNDILSDFIDEGWRRTEQLMHRLKEHDLFLKPEKCEFDVTEVVFLGMVIRPGYIAMDPVKLAGIADWEPPQTVKGVRAFLGFGNFYRKFIGKYAHLTRPLNDLLQKNRKFDWTMQCQLAFDLLKAKFLSEPILVMPDVDKPFVIEADASKWATGAILRQKGADGEWHPCGYLSKSFSPTERNYEIYDRELLAIYQALMEWHHYLMGGKFKIMVLLDHKNLTYFWTAQKLNRRQARWSLFLSEFDLGLVHVPGKSISQADALSRRSNEQDDVDSDNEDIVVLPDRLFIKGIDLGMKEDIAE
;
A
#
# COMPACT_ATOMS: atom_id res chain seq x y z
N MET A 1 -14.06 5.82 -37.56
CA MET A 1 -13.95 4.38 -37.87
C MET A 1 -13.25 3.72 -36.69
N ALA A 2 -14.03 3.09 -35.81
CA ALA A 2 -13.50 2.47 -34.60
C ALA A 2 -12.86 1.12 -34.94
N HIS A 3 -11.60 0.94 -34.55
CA HIS A 3 -10.92 -0.36 -34.61
C HIS A 3 -11.64 -1.36 -33.71
N GLN A 4 -12.47 -2.22 -34.30
CA GLN A 4 -12.83 -3.50 -33.70
C GLN A 4 -11.55 -4.33 -33.62
N HIS A 5 -10.91 -4.33 -32.45
CA HIS A 5 -9.96 -5.39 -32.11
C HIS A 5 -10.75 -6.70 -32.03
N GLN A 6 -10.70 -7.50 -33.08
CA GLN A 6 -11.07 -8.91 -33.04
C GLN A 6 -10.10 -9.62 -32.10
N THR A 7 -10.47 -9.73 -30.82
CA THR A 7 -9.77 -10.58 -29.86
C THR A 7 -9.93 -12.03 -30.30
N VAL A 8 -8.88 -12.62 -30.87
CA VAL A 8 -8.81 -14.06 -31.17
C VAL A 8 -9.06 -14.81 -29.86
N LYS A 9 -10.11 -15.62 -29.82
CA LYS A 9 -10.54 -16.36 -28.64
C LYS A 9 -9.57 -17.55 -28.46
N LYS A 10 -8.49 -17.33 -27.70
CA LYS A 10 -7.52 -18.38 -27.35
C LYS A 10 -8.23 -19.53 -26.66
N GLU A 11 -7.83 -20.76 -26.97
CA GLU A 11 -8.36 -21.94 -26.30
C GLU A 11 -7.87 -22.01 -24.86
N ILE A 12 -8.67 -22.60 -23.96
CA ILE A 12 -8.32 -22.69 -22.52
C ILE A 12 -6.96 -23.39 -22.34
N GLU A 13 -6.67 -24.39 -23.17
CA GLU A 13 -5.42 -25.17 -23.13
C GLU A 13 -4.17 -24.34 -23.45
N GLU A 14 -4.31 -23.26 -24.22
CA GLU A 14 -3.23 -22.31 -24.50
C GLU A 14 -3.01 -21.31 -23.35
N LEU A 15 -3.99 -21.17 -22.45
CA LEU A 15 -3.99 -20.22 -21.34
C LEU A 15 -3.55 -20.84 -20.01
N ILE A 16 -3.49 -22.17 -19.91
CA ILE A 16 -3.14 -22.88 -18.68
C ILE A 16 -1.88 -23.72 -18.90
N SER A 17 -1.06 -23.86 -17.85
CA SER A 17 0.12 -24.74 -17.90
C SER A 17 -0.29 -26.20 -18.16
N ASN A 18 0.55 -26.95 -18.89
CA ASN A 18 0.26 -28.34 -19.30
C ASN A 18 -0.10 -29.27 -18.14
N TYR A 19 0.55 -29.10 -16.97
CA TYR A 19 0.27 -29.91 -15.79
C TYR A 19 -1.10 -29.62 -15.15
N LEU A 20 -1.78 -28.54 -15.56
CA LEU A 20 -3.12 -28.17 -15.09
C LEU A 20 -4.24 -28.61 -16.06
N HIS A 21 -3.92 -29.27 -17.17
CA HIS A 21 -4.93 -29.74 -18.13
C HIS A 21 -5.96 -30.67 -17.49
N GLY A 22 -5.57 -31.44 -16.46
CA GLY A 22 -6.50 -32.27 -15.66
C GLY A 22 -7.57 -31.49 -14.87
N TYR A 23 -7.39 -30.16 -14.71
CA TYR A 23 -8.33 -29.26 -14.04
C TYR A 23 -9.05 -28.32 -15.02
N ARG A 24 -9.06 -28.63 -16.33
CA ARG A 24 -9.71 -27.81 -17.36
C ARG A 24 -11.14 -27.42 -17.01
N ASP A 25 -11.89 -28.33 -16.38
CA ASP A 25 -13.27 -28.12 -15.99
C ASP A 25 -13.45 -26.95 -14.99
N ARG A 26 -12.41 -26.62 -14.21
CA ARG A 26 -12.40 -25.48 -13.27
C ARG A 26 -12.24 -24.13 -13.95
N PHE A 27 -11.92 -24.09 -15.23
CA PHE A 27 -11.78 -22.87 -16.04
C PHE A 27 -12.98 -22.65 -16.97
N GLU A 28 -13.87 -23.62 -17.11
CA GLU A 28 -15.03 -23.55 -18.01
C GLU A 28 -16.12 -22.63 -17.46
N LYS A 29 -16.48 -21.60 -18.26
CA LYS A 29 -17.53 -20.65 -17.88
C LYS A 29 -18.85 -21.34 -17.54
N GLY A 30 -19.29 -22.30 -18.35
CA GLY A 30 -20.61 -22.94 -18.19
C GLY A 30 -20.76 -23.72 -16.89
N LYS A 31 -19.69 -24.38 -16.42
CA LYS A 31 -19.71 -25.11 -15.15
C LYS A 31 -19.73 -24.18 -13.93
N ALA A 32 -19.17 -22.98 -14.07
CA ALA A 32 -19.18 -21.94 -13.03
C ALA A 32 -20.53 -21.22 -12.86
N GLU A 33 -21.55 -21.53 -13.68
CA GLU A 33 -22.88 -20.90 -13.60
C GLU A 33 -23.84 -21.61 -12.64
N GLN A 34 -23.34 -22.58 -11.89
CA GLN A 34 -24.13 -23.32 -10.92
C GLN A 34 -24.37 -22.49 -9.66
N PHE A 35 -25.50 -22.74 -9.00
CA PHE A 35 -25.78 -22.12 -7.71
C PHE A 35 -24.79 -22.63 -6.66
N PRO A 36 -24.01 -21.76 -5.99
CA PRO A 36 -22.95 -22.20 -5.07
C PRO A 36 -23.54 -23.04 -3.94
N PRO A 37 -22.82 -24.00 -3.33
CA PRO A 37 -23.33 -24.78 -2.21
C PRO A 37 -23.50 -23.93 -0.94
N ALA A 38 -24.31 -24.42 0.01
CA ALA A 38 -24.42 -23.78 1.33
C ALA A 38 -23.15 -24.00 2.13
N ARG A 39 -22.70 -22.96 2.85
CA ARG A 39 -21.43 -22.98 3.59
C ARG A 39 -21.62 -22.32 4.96
N THR A 40 -20.67 -22.51 5.86
CA THR A 40 -20.69 -21.97 7.23
C THR A 40 -20.57 -20.44 7.29
N TYR A 41 -20.01 -19.81 6.26
CA TYR A 41 -19.73 -18.37 6.15
C TYR A 41 -20.66 -17.65 5.15
N ASN A 42 -21.93 -18.04 5.11
CA ASN A 42 -22.92 -17.28 4.34
C ASN A 42 -22.94 -15.81 4.79
N HIS A 43 -23.11 -14.90 3.83
CA HIS A 43 -23.09 -13.46 4.07
C HIS A 43 -24.32 -13.03 4.87
N ALA A 44 -24.11 -12.65 6.13
CA ALA A 44 -25.14 -12.10 7.00
C ALA A 44 -25.24 -10.57 6.85
N ILE A 45 -26.46 -10.05 6.92
CA ILE A 45 -26.77 -8.62 6.85
C ILE A 45 -27.41 -8.22 8.18
N ASP A 46 -26.58 -7.99 9.19
CA ASP A 46 -27.02 -7.56 10.51
C ASP A 46 -27.32 -6.06 10.50
N LEU A 47 -28.60 -5.71 10.68
CA LEU A 47 -29.07 -4.34 10.71
C LEU A 47 -29.03 -3.81 12.15
N LYS A 48 -28.71 -2.53 12.30
CA LYS A 48 -28.80 -1.85 13.60
C LYS A 48 -30.26 -1.82 14.09
N PRO A 49 -30.51 -1.87 15.40
CA PRO A 49 -31.87 -1.89 15.95
C PRO A 49 -32.75 -0.70 15.54
N ASP A 50 -32.14 0.45 15.26
CA ASP A 50 -32.79 1.70 14.87
C ASP A 50 -32.97 1.86 13.35
N PHE A 51 -32.52 0.89 12.55
CA PHE A 51 -32.58 0.99 11.10
C PHE A 51 -34.00 0.82 10.58
N THR A 52 -34.55 1.89 9.98
CA THR A 52 -35.83 1.85 9.29
C THR A 52 -35.65 1.36 7.84
N PRO A 53 -36.36 0.29 7.41
CA PRO A 53 -36.38 -0.14 6.02
C PRO A 53 -36.86 0.98 5.09
N ARG A 54 -36.17 1.19 3.96
CA ARG A 54 -36.51 2.24 2.97
C ARG A 54 -36.76 1.64 1.59
N ASN A 55 -37.74 2.20 0.90
CA ASN A 55 -37.97 1.94 -0.51
C ASN A 55 -37.19 2.95 -1.38
N CYS A 56 -36.94 2.61 -2.63
CA CYS A 56 -36.24 3.46 -3.57
C CYS A 56 -37.08 3.83 -4.79
N LYS A 57 -36.65 4.87 -5.50
CA LYS A 57 -37.20 5.22 -6.81
C LYS A 57 -36.60 4.31 -7.89
N LEU A 58 -37.34 4.14 -8.97
CA LEU A 58 -36.88 3.44 -10.17
C LEU A 58 -36.01 4.37 -11.02
N TYR A 59 -34.98 3.82 -11.64
CA TYR A 59 -34.25 4.51 -12.69
C TYR A 59 -34.99 4.34 -14.02
N LEU A 60 -35.05 5.43 -14.78
CA LEU A 60 -35.49 5.41 -16.16
C LEU A 60 -34.31 4.92 -17.01
N LEU A 61 -34.55 3.92 -17.84
CA LEU A 61 -33.55 3.31 -18.70
C LEU A 61 -33.85 3.65 -20.15
N SER A 62 -32.80 3.89 -20.94
CA SER A 62 -32.86 3.89 -22.39
C SER A 62 -33.18 2.48 -22.93
N PRO A 63 -33.62 2.35 -24.19
CA PRO A 63 -33.92 1.03 -24.77
C PRO A 63 -32.74 0.04 -24.74
N LEU A 64 -31.51 0.52 -24.93
CA LEU A 64 -30.28 -0.29 -24.84
C LEU A 64 -30.03 -0.79 -23.42
N GLU A 65 -30.17 0.10 -22.44
CA GLU A 65 -30.03 -0.27 -21.02
C GLU A 65 -31.13 -1.24 -20.58
N GLN A 66 -32.32 -1.13 -21.17
CA GLN A 66 -33.40 -2.08 -20.91
C GLN A 66 -33.08 -3.49 -21.41
N GLU A 67 -32.54 -3.61 -22.62
CA GLU A 67 -32.16 -4.90 -23.19
C GLU A 67 -31.11 -5.61 -22.33
N GLU A 68 -30.10 -4.86 -21.86
CA GLU A 68 -29.07 -5.39 -20.97
C GLU A 68 -29.62 -5.75 -19.58
N GLN A 69 -30.56 -4.96 -19.06
CA GLN A 69 -31.25 -5.30 -17.82
C GLN A 69 -32.09 -6.59 -17.96
N ASP A 70 -32.83 -6.74 -19.07
CA ASP A 70 -33.66 -7.92 -19.31
C ASP A 70 -32.78 -9.18 -19.42
N LYS A 71 -31.65 -9.11 -20.14
CA LYS A 71 -30.63 -10.17 -20.18
C LYS A 71 -30.09 -10.51 -18.79
N PHE A 72 -29.75 -9.50 -18.00
CA PHE A 72 -29.27 -9.69 -16.63
C PHE A 72 -30.31 -10.42 -15.77
N ILE A 73 -31.58 -10.03 -15.84
CA ILE A 73 -32.65 -10.66 -15.07
C ILE A 73 -32.80 -12.13 -15.48
N GLU A 74 -32.90 -12.42 -16.77
CA GLU A 74 -33.07 -13.78 -17.28
C GLU A 74 -31.91 -14.67 -16.86
N GLU A 75 -30.67 -14.19 -17.03
CA GLU A 75 -29.47 -14.94 -16.68
C GLU A 75 -29.40 -15.24 -15.18
N ASN A 76 -29.65 -14.25 -14.32
CA ASN A 76 -29.52 -14.43 -12.87
C ASN A 76 -30.70 -15.18 -12.25
N LEU A 77 -31.89 -15.12 -12.85
CA LEU A 77 -33.01 -15.99 -12.46
C LEU A 77 -32.72 -17.44 -12.84
N ARG A 78 -32.21 -17.69 -14.05
CA ARG A 78 -31.82 -19.04 -14.50
C ARG A 78 -30.76 -19.67 -13.61
N LYS A 79 -29.78 -18.87 -13.16
CA LYS A 79 -28.72 -19.29 -12.22
C LYS A 79 -29.20 -19.43 -10.78
N GLY A 80 -30.39 -18.93 -10.46
CA GLY A 80 -30.91 -18.87 -9.10
C GLY A 80 -30.21 -17.84 -8.21
N TYR A 81 -29.43 -16.91 -8.77
CA TYR A 81 -28.69 -15.85 -8.05
C TYR A 81 -29.60 -14.75 -7.53
N ILE A 82 -30.78 -14.61 -8.14
CA ILE A 82 -31.84 -13.72 -7.72
C ILE A 82 -33.18 -14.45 -7.76
N CYS A 83 -34.15 -14.00 -6.97
CA CYS A 83 -35.53 -14.45 -7.05
C CYS A 83 -36.50 -13.27 -6.91
N LYS A 84 -37.77 -13.45 -7.29
CA LYS A 84 -38.80 -12.41 -7.13
C LYS A 84 -39.06 -12.19 -5.63
N SER A 85 -39.09 -10.94 -5.21
CA SER A 85 -39.23 -10.57 -3.81
C SER A 85 -40.54 -9.81 -3.53
N LYS A 86 -40.96 -9.85 -2.27
CA LYS A 86 -42.03 -9.01 -1.69
C LYS A 86 -41.49 -8.14 -0.54
N SER A 87 -40.19 -7.87 -0.54
CA SER A 87 -39.50 -7.15 0.54
C SER A 87 -40.12 -5.77 0.82
N PRO A 88 -40.23 -5.36 2.10
CA PRO A 88 -40.67 -4.02 2.46
C PRO A 88 -39.62 -2.93 2.16
N MET A 89 -38.39 -3.31 1.82
CA MET A 89 -37.33 -2.38 1.39
C MET A 89 -36.76 -2.74 0.04
N ALA A 90 -36.14 -1.76 -0.61
CA ALA A 90 -35.44 -1.99 -1.85
C ALA A 90 -34.33 -0.96 -2.05
N SER A 91 -33.22 -1.41 -2.62
CA SER A 91 -32.19 -0.56 -3.20
C SER A 91 -32.40 -0.39 -4.71
N PRO A 92 -31.95 0.72 -5.31
CA PRO A 92 -31.98 0.86 -6.76
C PRO A 92 -31.16 -0.22 -7.46
N PHE A 93 -31.56 -0.58 -8.69
CA PHE A 93 -30.72 -1.37 -9.59
C PHE A 93 -29.35 -0.71 -9.80
N PHE A 94 -28.32 -1.49 -10.14
CA PHE A 94 -26.87 -1.18 -9.96
C PHE A 94 -26.31 -1.36 -8.54
N PHE A 95 -27.06 -2.02 -7.66
CA PHE A 95 -26.57 -2.39 -6.33
C PHE A 95 -26.14 -1.18 -5.48
N ASP A 96 -26.90 -0.07 -5.57
CA ASP A 96 -26.68 1.10 -4.74
C ASP A 96 -27.16 0.85 -3.30
N TYR A 97 -26.36 0.11 -2.56
CA TYR A 97 -26.61 -0.27 -1.17
C TYR A 97 -26.16 0.79 -0.18
N ARG A 98 -25.86 2.05 -0.58
CA ARG A 98 -25.33 3.07 0.34
C ARG A 98 -26.20 3.28 1.59
N GLU A 99 -27.52 3.29 1.45
CA GLU A 99 -28.44 3.44 2.58
C GLU A 99 -28.49 2.18 3.45
N LEU A 100 -28.56 1.00 2.85
CA LEU A 100 -28.47 -0.29 3.56
C LEU A 100 -27.15 -0.37 4.36
N ASN A 101 -26.04 0.00 3.72
CA ASN A 101 -24.70 -0.01 4.28
C ASN A 101 -24.54 0.90 5.51
N LYS A 102 -25.28 2.00 5.61
CA LYS A 102 -25.26 2.85 6.82
C LYS A 102 -25.94 2.15 8.00
N GLY A 103 -26.97 1.37 7.70
CA GLY A 103 -27.75 0.57 8.64
C GLY A 103 -27.10 -0.74 9.05
N THR A 104 -26.20 -1.30 8.24
CA THR A 104 -25.51 -2.57 8.56
C THR A 104 -24.44 -2.38 9.63
N VAL A 105 -24.41 -3.28 10.61
CA VAL A 105 -23.34 -3.40 11.61
C VAL A 105 -22.04 -3.79 10.91
N LYS A 106 -20.95 -3.08 11.20
CA LYS A 106 -19.67 -3.29 10.50
C LYS A 106 -18.93 -4.49 11.08
N ASN A 107 -18.47 -5.37 10.19
CA ASN A 107 -17.61 -6.48 10.52
C ASN A 107 -16.15 -5.99 10.56
N ALA A 108 -15.46 -6.23 11.67
CA ALA A 108 -14.07 -5.86 11.90
C ALA A 108 -13.08 -6.99 11.56
N TYR A 109 -13.49 -7.97 10.73
CA TYR A 109 -12.61 -9.06 10.28
C TYR A 109 -11.29 -8.49 9.74
N PRO A 110 -10.14 -8.98 10.20
CA PRO A 110 -8.85 -8.42 9.83
C PRO A 110 -8.57 -8.67 8.34
N LEU A 111 -8.25 -7.60 7.63
CA LEU A 111 -7.66 -7.69 6.29
C LEU A 111 -6.14 -7.57 6.44
N PRO A 112 -5.36 -8.46 5.82
CA PRO A 112 -3.91 -8.41 5.92
C PRO A 112 -3.37 -7.11 5.33
N LEU A 113 -2.30 -6.59 5.93
CA LEU A 113 -1.64 -5.40 5.41
C LEU A 113 -0.88 -5.76 4.12
N ILE A 114 -0.89 -4.86 3.14
CA ILE A 114 -0.21 -5.08 1.85
C ILE A 114 1.29 -5.35 2.07
N SER A 115 1.93 -4.64 3.01
CA SER A 115 3.33 -4.88 3.37
C SER A 115 3.56 -6.31 3.88
N GLU A 116 2.72 -6.80 4.77
CA GLU A 116 2.82 -8.16 5.31
C GLU A 116 2.66 -9.22 4.21
N LEU A 117 1.72 -9.02 3.28
CA LEU A 117 1.54 -9.92 2.14
C LEU A 117 2.77 -9.93 1.21
N LEU A 118 3.39 -8.77 0.99
CA LEU A 118 4.60 -8.65 0.18
C LEU A 118 5.80 -9.32 0.86
N ASP A 119 5.91 -9.22 2.18
CA ASP A 119 6.98 -9.85 2.95
C ASP A 119 6.95 -11.38 2.83
N LYS A 120 5.74 -11.98 2.77
CA LYS A 120 5.55 -13.43 2.57
C LYS A 120 6.03 -13.92 1.20
N LEU A 121 6.22 -13.03 0.22
CA LEU A 121 6.72 -13.36 -1.11
C LEU A 121 8.25 -13.33 -1.19
N LYS A 122 8.94 -12.95 -0.11
CA LYS A 122 10.39 -12.97 -0.03
C LYS A 122 10.93 -14.38 -0.31
N GLY A 123 11.96 -14.45 -1.17
CA GLY A 123 12.61 -15.70 -1.55
C GLY A 123 11.87 -16.50 -2.63
N ALA A 124 10.65 -16.10 -3.01
CA ALA A 124 9.97 -16.68 -4.15
C ALA A 124 10.60 -16.20 -5.46
N THR A 125 10.76 -17.13 -6.41
CA THR A 125 11.33 -16.87 -7.74
C THR A 125 10.31 -17.04 -8.87
N ILE A 126 9.23 -17.77 -8.60
CA ILE A 126 8.16 -18.10 -9.53
C ILE A 126 6.85 -17.78 -8.83
N PHE A 127 5.95 -17.11 -9.56
CA PHE A 127 4.68 -16.65 -9.06
C PHE A 127 3.55 -17.23 -9.90
N THR A 128 2.44 -17.53 -9.23
CA THR A 128 1.17 -17.90 -9.86
C THR A 128 0.08 -17.05 -9.26
N LYS A 129 -0.71 -16.41 -10.11
CA LYS A 129 -1.82 -15.54 -9.73
C LYS A 129 -3.10 -16.08 -10.31
N LEU A 130 -4.08 -16.28 -9.44
CA LEU A 130 -5.36 -16.88 -9.77
C LEU A 130 -6.49 -15.88 -9.53
N ASP A 131 -7.37 -15.72 -10.51
CA ASP A 131 -8.56 -14.87 -10.43
C ASP A 131 -9.82 -15.75 -10.36
N LEU A 132 -10.50 -15.73 -9.21
CA LEU A 132 -11.75 -16.46 -9.04
C LEU A 132 -12.86 -15.82 -9.88
N ARG A 133 -13.52 -16.66 -10.67
CA ARG A 133 -14.69 -16.25 -11.45
C ARG A 133 -15.83 -15.94 -10.48
N ASN A 134 -16.41 -14.74 -10.63
CA ASN A 134 -17.52 -14.26 -9.82
C ASN A 134 -17.30 -14.42 -8.30
N GLY A 135 -16.09 -14.10 -7.81
CA GLY A 135 -15.65 -14.39 -6.44
C GLY A 135 -16.71 -14.13 -5.35
N TYR A 136 -17.36 -12.97 -5.35
CA TYR A 136 -18.42 -12.66 -4.38
C TYR A 136 -19.66 -13.54 -4.54
N ASN A 137 -20.07 -13.84 -5.77
CA ASN A 137 -21.27 -14.66 -6.03
C ASN A 137 -21.09 -16.14 -5.62
N ASN A 138 -19.87 -16.58 -5.31
CA ASN A 138 -19.62 -17.93 -4.79
C ASN A 138 -20.05 -18.08 -3.32
N VAL A 139 -20.42 -16.98 -2.66
CA VAL A 139 -20.92 -16.96 -1.28
C VAL A 139 -22.42 -16.68 -1.29
N ARG A 140 -23.21 -17.52 -0.63
CA ARG A 140 -24.66 -17.30 -0.46
C ARG A 140 -24.93 -16.18 0.54
N ILE A 141 -26.05 -15.48 0.37
CA ILE A 141 -26.61 -14.68 1.45
C ILE A 141 -27.25 -15.62 2.46
N LYS A 142 -27.11 -15.32 3.75
CA LYS A 142 -27.69 -16.10 4.84
C LYS A 142 -29.21 -16.20 4.69
N ASP A 143 -29.76 -17.39 4.91
CA ASP A 143 -31.19 -17.61 4.86
C ASP A 143 -31.94 -16.73 5.87
N GLY A 144 -32.93 -15.99 5.37
CA GLY A 144 -33.68 -14.98 6.12
C GLY A 144 -33.14 -13.55 5.97
N ASP A 145 -31.97 -13.36 5.37
CA ASP A 145 -31.39 -12.03 5.14
C ASP A 145 -31.55 -11.54 3.69
N GLN A 146 -31.95 -12.41 2.75
CA GLN A 146 -32.06 -12.08 1.33
C GLN A 146 -32.91 -10.83 1.06
N TRP A 147 -34.08 -10.73 1.73
CA TRP A 147 -35.01 -9.61 1.58
C TRP A 147 -34.40 -8.25 1.92
N LYS A 148 -33.38 -8.20 2.79
CA LYS A 148 -32.70 -6.96 3.21
C LYS A 148 -31.89 -6.34 2.07
N ALA A 149 -31.38 -7.18 1.17
CA ALA A 149 -30.62 -6.77 -0.01
C ALA A 149 -31.48 -6.69 -1.29
N ALA A 150 -32.81 -6.71 -1.14
CA ALA A 150 -33.73 -6.59 -2.27
C ALA A 150 -33.44 -5.32 -3.09
N PHE A 151 -33.56 -5.44 -4.41
CA PHE A 151 -33.35 -4.34 -5.34
C PHE A 151 -34.51 -4.23 -6.33
N LYS A 152 -34.76 -3.00 -6.78
CA LYS A 152 -35.91 -2.64 -7.59
C LYS A 152 -35.50 -2.31 -9.02
N MET A 153 -36.18 -2.93 -9.96
CA MET A 153 -36.09 -2.66 -11.40
C MET A 153 -37.47 -2.30 -11.95
N ASN A 154 -37.55 -1.76 -13.16
CA ASN A 154 -38.85 -1.49 -13.78
C ASN A 154 -39.59 -2.79 -14.17
N ARG A 155 -38.88 -3.92 -14.27
CA ARG A 155 -39.44 -5.26 -14.45
C ARG A 155 -39.94 -5.93 -13.16
N GLY A 156 -39.69 -5.32 -11.99
CA GLY A 156 -40.16 -5.85 -10.71
C GLY A 156 -39.18 -5.70 -9.55
N LEU A 157 -39.53 -6.33 -8.43
CA LEU A 157 -38.72 -6.38 -7.22
C LEU A 157 -38.09 -7.77 -7.12
N PHE A 158 -36.78 -7.80 -6.87
CA PHE A 158 -36.01 -9.03 -6.73
C PHE A 158 -35.15 -8.98 -5.48
N GLU A 159 -34.82 -10.15 -4.94
CA GLU A 159 -33.84 -10.28 -3.86
C GLU A 159 -32.70 -11.21 -4.28
N PRO A 160 -31.46 -10.87 -3.91
CA PRO A 160 -30.32 -11.70 -4.19
C PRO A 160 -30.25 -12.88 -3.22
N THR A 161 -29.85 -14.04 -3.74
CA THR A 161 -29.58 -15.27 -2.98
C THR A 161 -28.08 -15.49 -2.80
N VAL A 162 -27.25 -14.83 -3.61
CA VAL A 162 -25.79 -14.79 -3.53
C VAL A 162 -25.29 -13.39 -3.22
N MET A 163 -24.08 -13.28 -2.68
CA MET A 163 -23.48 -12.00 -2.32
C MET A 163 -23.08 -11.22 -3.59
N PHE A 164 -23.79 -10.12 -3.85
CA PHE A 164 -23.44 -9.16 -4.89
C PHE A 164 -22.45 -8.11 -4.38
N PHE A 165 -21.80 -7.43 -5.32
CA PHE A 165 -20.93 -6.30 -5.03
C PHE A 165 -21.72 -5.14 -4.39
N GLY A 166 -21.03 -4.35 -3.55
CA GLY A 166 -21.58 -3.13 -2.97
C GLY A 166 -22.19 -3.29 -1.58
N LEU A 167 -22.44 -4.51 -1.11
CA LEU A 167 -22.87 -4.78 0.26
C LEU A 167 -21.73 -4.52 1.27
N SER A 168 -22.07 -4.00 2.45
CA SER A 168 -21.12 -3.86 3.57
C SER A 168 -20.65 -5.23 4.01
N ASN A 169 -19.40 -5.31 4.47
CA ASN A 169 -18.79 -6.55 4.96
C ASN A 169 -18.57 -7.64 3.90
N SER A 170 -18.89 -7.41 2.61
CA SER A 170 -18.59 -8.38 1.56
C SER A 170 -17.10 -8.72 1.44
N PRO A 171 -16.17 -7.75 1.47
CA PRO A 171 -14.73 -8.06 1.48
C PRO A 171 -14.33 -8.87 2.73
N ALA A 172 -14.86 -8.52 3.90
CA ALA A 172 -14.59 -9.22 5.15
C ALA A 172 -15.10 -10.68 5.12
N THR A 173 -16.32 -10.89 4.62
CA THR A 173 -16.93 -12.22 4.48
C THR A 173 -16.13 -13.07 3.49
N PHE A 174 -15.75 -12.48 2.35
CA PHE A 174 -14.94 -13.16 1.35
C PHE A 174 -13.53 -13.48 1.85
N GLN A 175 -12.90 -12.58 2.63
CA GLN A 175 -11.61 -12.86 3.25
C GLN A 175 -11.71 -14.01 4.25
N ALA A 176 -12.73 -14.02 5.11
CA ALA A 176 -12.97 -15.12 6.04
C ALA A 176 -13.16 -16.45 5.33
N PHE A 177 -13.94 -16.44 4.24
CA PHE A 177 -14.12 -17.59 3.36
C PHE A 177 -12.81 -18.12 2.78
N MET A 178 -11.98 -17.24 2.23
CA MET A 178 -10.70 -17.64 1.63
C MET A 178 -9.69 -18.10 2.69
N ASN A 179 -9.65 -17.46 3.86
CA ASN A 179 -8.78 -17.86 4.96
C ASN A 179 -9.14 -19.24 5.51
N ASP A 180 -10.43 -19.58 5.59
CA ASP A 180 -10.89 -20.89 6.03
C ASP A 180 -10.46 -21.99 5.04
N ILE A 181 -10.76 -21.79 3.75
CA ILE A 181 -10.41 -22.75 2.68
C ILE A 181 -8.91 -22.96 2.53
N LEU A 182 -8.13 -21.90 2.71
CA LEU A 182 -6.68 -21.88 2.44
C LEU A 182 -5.84 -21.83 3.72
N SER A 183 -6.43 -22.11 4.89
CA SER A 183 -5.79 -21.97 6.19
C SER A 183 -4.44 -22.68 6.26
N ASP A 184 -4.40 -23.95 5.87
CA ASP A 184 -3.20 -24.76 5.78
C ASP A 184 -2.15 -24.19 4.80
N PHE A 185 -2.57 -23.67 3.65
CA PHE A 185 -1.66 -23.03 2.69
C PHE A 185 -1.08 -21.71 3.21
N ILE A 186 -1.87 -20.96 3.99
CA ILE A 186 -1.47 -19.70 4.60
C ILE A 186 -0.44 -19.94 5.72
N ASP A 187 -0.60 -21.03 6.47
CA ASP A 187 0.23 -21.36 7.63
C ASP A 187 1.50 -22.14 7.26
N GLU A 188 1.40 -23.15 6.39
CA GLU A 188 2.53 -24.06 6.05
C GLU A 188 3.39 -23.58 4.87
N GLY A 189 2.91 -22.55 4.16
CA GLY A 189 3.57 -21.98 2.98
C GLY A 189 3.26 -22.72 1.68
N TRP A 190 3.16 -21.95 0.60
CA TRP A 190 2.77 -22.41 -0.74
C TRP A 190 3.86 -23.29 -1.38
N ARG A 191 3.57 -24.57 -1.62
CA ARG A 191 4.54 -25.49 -2.25
C ARG A 191 4.27 -25.80 -3.72
N ARG A 192 3.00 -26.00 -4.12
CA ARG A 192 2.64 -26.34 -5.52
C ARG A 192 1.27 -25.82 -5.94
N THR A 193 1.19 -25.22 -7.13
CA THR A 193 -0.07 -24.78 -7.79
C THR A 193 -1.10 -25.91 -7.89
N GLU A 194 -0.65 -27.14 -8.14
CA GLU A 194 -1.53 -28.31 -8.28
C GLU A 194 -2.35 -28.62 -7.02
N GLN A 195 -1.74 -28.50 -5.83
CA GLN A 195 -2.44 -28.72 -4.56
C GLN A 195 -3.52 -27.66 -4.32
N LEU A 196 -3.24 -26.42 -4.67
CA LEU A 196 -4.22 -25.33 -4.64
C LEU A 196 -5.38 -25.61 -5.60
N MET A 197 -5.09 -26.07 -6.82
CA MET A 197 -6.12 -26.43 -7.79
C MET A 197 -7.01 -27.58 -7.29
N HIS A 198 -6.43 -28.56 -6.60
CA HIS A 198 -7.20 -29.61 -5.93
C HIS A 198 -8.14 -29.03 -4.87
N ARG A 199 -7.65 -28.15 -3.99
CA ARG A 199 -8.48 -27.50 -2.95
C ARG A 199 -9.61 -26.67 -3.57
N LEU A 200 -9.33 -25.91 -4.62
CA LEU A 200 -10.36 -25.15 -5.33
C LEU A 200 -11.43 -26.07 -5.92
N LYS A 201 -11.04 -27.26 -6.41
CA LYS A 201 -11.98 -28.27 -6.91
C LYS A 201 -12.85 -28.85 -5.81
N GLU A 202 -12.28 -29.21 -4.66
CA GLU A 202 -13.04 -29.71 -3.49
C GLU A 202 -14.10 -28.71 -3.02
N HIS A 203 -13.77 -27.43 -3.08
CA HIS A 203 -14.69 -26.35 -2.73
C HIS A 203 -15.45 -25.80 -3.93
N ASP A 204 -15.54 -26.50 -5.07
CA ASP A 204 -16.31 -26.08 -6.25
C ASP A 204 -16.10 -24.60 -6.67
N LEU A 205 -14.84 -24.16 -6.64
CA LEU A 205 -14.42 -22.83 -7.05
C LEU A 205 -13.87 -22.86 -8.47
N PHE A 206 -14.20 -21.81 -9.23
CA PHE A 206 -13.85 -21.69 -10.65
C PHE A 206 -12.98 -20.47 -10.90
N LEU A 207 -12.10 -20.59 -11.89
CA LEU A 207 -11.14 -19.57 -12.24
C LEU A 207 -11.48 -18.92 -13.58
N LYS A 208 -11.00 -17.69 -13.75
CA LYS A 208 -11.06 -16.97 -15.02
C LYS A 208 -9.68 -17.09 -15.71
N PRO A 209 -9.50 -18.00 -16.68
CA PRO A 209 -8.19 -18.29 -17.26
C PRO A 209 -7.56 -17.05 -17.89
N GLU A 210 -8.35 -16.16 -18.49
CA GLU A 210 -7.85 -14.94 -19.15
C GLU A 210 -7.29 -13.89 -18.16
N LYS A 211 -7.46 -14.10 -16.86
CA LYS A 211 -6.95 -13.24 -15.79
C LYS A 211 -5.98 -13.96 -14.84
N CYS A 212 -5.73 -15.24 -15.08
CA CYS A 212 -4.75 -16.01 -14.33
C CYS A 212 -3.39 -15.91 -15.02
N GLU A 213 -2.33 -15.95 -14.22
CA GLU A 213 -0.94 -15.98 -14.68
C GLU A 213 -0.28 -17.17 -13.97
N PHE A 214 0.36 -18.07 -14.70
CA PHE A 214 0.91 -19.32 -14.16
C PHE A 214 2.42 -19.36 -14.36
N ASP A 215 3.15 -19.71 -13.31
CA ASP A 215 4.58 -19.98 -13.35
C ASP A 215 5.42 -18.85 -13.96
N VAL A 216 5.05 -17.61 -13.69
CA VAL A 216 5.71 -16.40 -14.21
C VAL A 216 6.79 -15.91 -13.24
N THR A 217 7.83 -15.27 -13.77
CA THR A 217 8.87 -14.62 -12.95
C THR A 217 8.49 -13.19 -12.54
N GLU A 218 7.50 -12.60 -13.20
CA GLU A 218 7.00 -11.27 -12.93
C GLU A 218 5.47 -11.30 -12.90
N VAL A 219 4.87 -10.71 -11.86
CA VAL A 219 3.41 -10.66 -11.72
C VAL A 219 2.96 -9.32 -11.17
N VAL A 220 1.82 -8.80 -11.66
CA VAL A 220 1.16 -7.63 -11.07
C VAL A 220 0.22 -8.08 -9.95
N PHE A 221 0.52 -7.69 -8.72
CA PHE A 221 -0.27 -8.02 -7.54
C PHE A 221 -0.47 -6.78 -6.65
N LEU A 222 -1.73 -6.52 -6.26
CA LEU A 222 -2.13 -5.37 -5.43
C LEU A 222 -1.61 -4.00 -5.94
N GLY A 223 -1.51 -3.84 -7.26
CA GLY A 223 -1.03 -2.60 -7.88
C GLY A 223 0.50 -2.44 -7.87
N MET A 224 1.25 -3.48 -7.55
CA MET A 224 2.71 -3.50 -7.64
C MET A 224 3.17 -4.62 -8.56
N VAL A 225 4.29 -4.41 -9.23
CA VAL A 225 5.00 -5.46 -9.96
C VAL A 225 5.90 -6.19 -8.99
N ILE A 226 5.78 -7.51 -8.95
CA ILE A 226 6.57 -8.38 -8.09
C ILE A 226 7.51 -9.18 -8.97
N ARG A 227 8.80 -9.12 -8.61
CA ARG A 227 9.90 -9.88 -9.22
C ARG A 227 10.69 -10.57 -8.11
N PRO A 228 11.56 -11.55 -8.42
CA PRO A 228 12.35 -12.24 -7.40
C PRO A 228 13.24 -11.24 -6.65
N GLY A 229 12.93 -11.00 -5.38
CA GLY A 229 13.67 -10.07 -4.51
C GLY A 229 13.39 -8.58 -4.73
N TYR A 230 12.50 -8.20 -5.67
CA TYR A 230 12.25 -6.81 -6.01
C TYR A 230 10.76 -6.48 -6.15
N ILE A 231 10.40 -5.25 -5.83
CA ILE A 231 9.05 -4.70 -5.97
C ILE A 231 9.16 -3.39 -6.75
N ALA A 232 8.30 -3.22 -7.74
CA ALA A 232 8.19 -2.00 -8.53
C ALA A 232 6.73 -1.53 -8.64
N MET A 233 6.52 -0.34 -9.19
CA MET A 233 5.20 0.21 -9.45
C MET A 233 4.60 -0.38 -10.73
N ASP A 234 3.28 -0.54 -10.77
CA ASP A 234 2.56 -1.05 -11.95
C ASP A 234 2.70 -0.10 -13.16
N PRO A 235 3.25 -0.56 -14.30
CA PRO A 235 3.42 0.25 -15.51
C PRO A 235 2.12 0.88 -16.03
N VAL A 236 0.98 0.21 -15.85
CA VAL A 236 -0.34 0.75 -16.24
C VAL A 236 -0.69 1.96 -15.37
N LYS A 237 -0.32 1.93 -14.08
CA LYS A 237 -0.50 3.07 -13.18
C LYS A 237 0.50 4.18 -13.49
N LEU A 238 1.74 3.85 -13.85
CA LEU A 238 2.74 4.83 -14.27
C LEU A 238 2.32 5.57 -15.55
N ALA A 239 1.79 4.86 -16.55
CA ALA A 239 1.22 5.49 -17.76
C ALA A 239 0.09 6.47 -17.40
N GLY A 240 -0.82 6.07 -16.51
CA GLY A 240 -1.87 6.95 -16.02
C GLY A 240 -1.36 8.19 -15.28
N ILE A 241 -0.19 8.13 -14.62
CA ILE A 241 0.45 9.29 -14.01
C ILE A 241 1.08 10.19 -15.08
N ALA A 242 1.73 9.61 -16.10
CA ALA A 242 2.36 10.35 -17.18
C ALA A 242 1.36 11.29 -17.87
N ASP A 243 0.15 10.81 -18.11
CA ASP A 243 -0.93 11.56 -18.75
C ASP A 243 -1.76 12.40 -17.76
N TRP A 244 -1.45 12.34 -16.47
CA TRP A 244 -2.24 13.05 -15.45
C TRP A 244 -2.08 14.56 -15.59
N GLU A 245 -3.19 15.26 -15.81
CA GLU A 245 -3.23 16.73 -15.94
C GLU A 245 -3.22 17.44 -14.58
N PRO A 246 -2.64 18.66 -14.48
CA PRO A 246 -2.65 19.45 -13.26
C PRO A 246 -4.07 19.62 -12.68
N PRO A 247 -4.32 19.18 -11.42
CA PRO A 247 -5.65 19.27 -10.82
C PRO A 247 -6.16 20.72 -10.72
N GLN A 248 -7.39 20.94 -11.20
CA GLN A 248 -8.05 22.26 -11.12
C GLN A 248 -8.96 22.41 -9.89
N THR A 249 -9.09 21.37 -9.06
CA THR A 249 -9.99 21.37 -7.90
C THR A 249 -9.34 20.72 -6.68
N VAL A 250 -9.79 21.10 -5.49
CA VAL A 250 -9.41 20.46 -4.21
C VAL A 250 -9.66 18.95 -4.25
N LYS A 251 -10.76 18.50 -4.88
CA LYS A 251 -11.07 17.08 -5.05
C LYS A 251 -10.03 16.37 -5.93
N GLY A 252 -9.60 17.02 -7.02
CA GLY A 252 -8.54 16.51 -7.89
C GLY A 252 -7.20 16.41 -7.15
N VAL A 253 -6.83 17.43 -6.36
CA VAL A 253 -5.61 17.39 -5.55
C VAL A 253 -5.66 16.26 -4.52
N ARG A 254 -6.80 16.07 -3.83
CA ARG A 254 -6.98 14.93 -2.91
C ARG A 254 -6.85 13.59 -3.59
N ALA A 255 -7.36 13.45 -4.82
CA ALA A 255 -7.24 12.21 -5.58
C ALA A 255 -5.77 11.92 -5.93
N PHE A 256 -5.03 12.92 -6.43
CA PHE A 256 -3.62 12.79 -6.75
C PHE A 256 -2.75 12.47 -5.52
N LEU A 257 -2.93 13.19 -4.42
CA LEU A 257 -2.19 12.93 -3.18
C LEU A 257 -2.59 11.59 -2.53
N GLY A 258 -3.86 11.20 -2.64
CA GLY A 258 -4.34 9.89 -2.20
C GLY A 258 -3.65 8.75 -2.96
N PHE A 259 -3.51 8.89 -4.28
CA PHE A 259 -2.73 7.97 -5.09
C PHE A 259 -1.26 7.94 -4.67
N GLY A 260 -0.61 9.10 -4.56
CA GLY A 260 0.80 9.16 -4.20
C GLY A 260 1.09 8.62 -2.80
N ASN A 261 0.14 8.71 -1.87
CA ASN A 261 0.25 8.13 -0.53
C ASN A 261 0.38 6.60 -0.57
N PHE A 262 -0.24 5.92 -1.53
CA PHE A 262 -0.12 4.47 -1.71
C PHE A 262 1.31 4.07 -2.13
N TYR A 263 1.93 4.88 -2.98
CA TYR A 263 3.28 4.66 -3.51
C TYR A 263 4.37 5.46 -2.80
N ARG A 264 4.07 6.14 -1.68
CA ARG A 264 5.03 7.01 -0.98
C ARG A 264 6.32 6.28 -0.58
N LYS A 265 6.24 4.95 -0.35
CA LYS A 265 7.38 4.09 -0.01
C LYS A 265 8.44 3.98 -1.11
N PHE A 266 8.11 4.41 -2.33
CA PHE A 266 9.00 4.46 -3.48
C PHE A 266 9.65 5.84 -3.66
N ILE A 267 9.19 6.88 -2.95
CA ILE A 267 9.61 8.27 -3.18
C ILE A 267 10.32 8.83 -1.94
N GLY A 268 11.61 9.11 -2.09
CA GLY A 268 12.36 9.89 -1.10
C GLY A 268 11.82 11.31 -0.94
N LYS A 269 11.80 11.80 0.31
CA LYS A 269 11.35 13.17 0.67
C LYS A 269 9.92 13.50 0.23
N TYR A 270 9.04 12.50 0.11
CA TYR A 270 7.66 12.65 -0.36
C TYR A 270 6.84 13.72 0.41
N ALA A 271 7.00 13.82 1.74
CA ALA A 271 6.27 14.80 2.55
C ALA A 271 6.70 16.25 2.23
N HIS A 272 7.98 16.45 1.88
CA HIS A 272 8.49 17.74 1.43
C HIS A 272 7.93 18.10 0.04
N LEU A 273 8.00 17.15 -0.90
CA LEU A 273 7.52 17.34 -2.28
C LEU A 273 6.03 17.65 -2.35
N THR A 274 5.22 16.98 -1.53
CA THR A 274 3.76 17.16 -1.54
C THR A 274 3.27 18.37 -0.75
N ARG A 275 4.14 19.10 -0.06
CA ARG A 275 3.73 20.22 0.80
C ARG A 275 2.94 21.30 0.06
N PRO A 276 3.39 21.85 -1.10
CA PRO A 276 2.62 22.88 -1.80
C PRO A 276 1.20 22.43 -2.15
N LEU A 277 1.05 21.14 -2.49
CA LEU A 277 -0.23 20.51 -2.81
C LEU A 277 -1.11 20.28 -1.56
N ASN A 278 -0.51 19.85 -0.45
CA ASN A 278 -1.22 19.71 0.84
C ASN A 278 -1.74 21.05 1.35
N ASP A 279 -1.02 22.15 1.11
CA ASP A 279 -1.45 23.48 1.51
C ASP A 279 -2.70 23.96 0.75
N LEU A 280 -3.03 23.36 -0.41
CA LEU A 280 -4.30 23.58 -1.13
C LEU A 280 -5.50 22.86 -0.48
N LEU A 281 -5.25 21.90 0.43
CA LEU A 281 -6.29 21.12 1.10
C LEU A 281 -6.77 21.75 2.41
N GLN A 282 -6.09 22.80 2.89
CA GLN A 282 -6.41 23.46 4.15
C GLN A 282 -7.80 24.12 4.11
N LYS A 283 -8.52 24.07 5.23
CA LYS A 283 -9.85 24.67 5.36
C LYS A 283 -9.73 26.21 5.27
N ASN A 284 -10.72 26.84 4.63
CA ASN A 284 -10.83 28.31 4.47
C ASN A 284 -9.76 28.97 3.58
N ARG A 285 -9.02 28.21 2.77
CA ARG A 285 -8.10 28.76 1.75
C ARG A 285 -8.76 28.75 0.37
N LYS A 286 -8.63 29.85 -0.38
CA LYS A 286 -9.01 29.88 -1.81
C LYS A 286 -8.11 28.91 -2.58
N PHE A 287 -8.70 28.10 -3.45
CA PHE A 287 -7.94 27.24 -4.34
C PHE A 287 -7.19 28.11 -5.36
N ASP A 288 -5.86 28.06 -5.31
CA ASP A 288 -4.98 28.82 -6.19
C ASP A 288 -3.78 27.95 -6.58
N TRP A 289 -3.71 27.60 -7.87
CA TRP A 289 -2.66 26.74 -8.40
C TRP A 289 -1.42 27.57 -8.74
N THR A 290 -0.50 27.66 -7.77
CA THR A 290 0.72 28.45 -7.90
C THR A 290 1.79 27.74 -8.73
N MET A 291 2.81 28.49 -9.19
CA MET A 291 3.98 27.90 -9.86
C MET A 291 4.71 26.87 -8.98
N GLN A 292 4.73 27.06 -7.65
CA GLN A 292 5.27 26.07 -6.72
C GLN A 292 4.45 24.77 -6.71
N CYS A 293 3.12 24.85 -6.89
CA CYS A 293 2.27 23.66 -7.02
C CYS A 293 2.56 22.93 -8.33
N GLN A 294 2.77 23.67 -9.42
CA GLN A 294 3.14 23.10 -10.71
C GLN A 294 4.49 22.38 -10.65
N LEU A 295 5.52 23.04 -10.13
CA LEU A 295 6.86 22.44 -9.95
C LEU A 295 6.80 21.19 -9.07
N ALA A 296 6.07 21.23 -7.95
CA ALA A 296 5.89 20.08 -7.08
C ALA A 296 5.18 18.91 -7.79
N PHE A 297 4.14 19.22 -8.58
CA PHE A 297 3.38 18.23 -9.35
C PHE A 297 4.26 17.56 -10.42
N ASP A 298 4.99 18.34 -11.21
CA ASP A 298 5.85 17.83 -12.28
C ASP A 298 7.04 17.03 -11.72
N LEU A 299 7.64 17.50 -10.62
CA LEU A 299 8.71 16.78 -9.94
C LEU A 299 8.22 15.45 -9.35
N LEU A 300 7.03 15.42 -8.76
CA LEU A 300 6.41 14.17 -8.29
C LEU A 300 6.15 13.21 -9.45
N LYS A 301 5.60 13.68 -10.58
CA LYS A 301 5.43 12.87 -11.79
C LYS A 301 6.76 12.29 -12.27
N ALA A 302 7.79 13.12 -12.37
CA ALA A 302 9.13 12.67 -12.76
C ALA A 302 9.69 11.60 -11.80
N LYS A 303 9.49 11.74 -10.49
CA LYS A 303 9.91 10.75 -9.49
C LYS A 303 9.12 9.44 -9.56
N PHE A 304 7.83 9.49 -9.89
CA PHE A 304 7.06 8.26 -10.17
C PHE A 304 7.60 7.55 -11.42
N LEU A 305 7.91 8.31 -12.48
CA LEU A 305 8.37 7.79 -13.76
C LEU A 305 9.85 7.38 -13.78
N SER A 306 10.65 7.82 -12.80
CA SER A 306 12.04 7.37 -12.66
C SER A 306 12.18 5.94 -12.12
N GLU A 307 11.08 5.22 -11.91
CA GLU A 307 11.00 3.79 -11.58
C GLU A 307 11.99 3.31 -10.49
N PRO A 308 11.90 3.83 -9.25
CA PRO A 308 12.70 3.26 -8.15
C PRO A 308 12.24 1.83 -7.87
N ILE A 309 13.11 0.87 -8.16
CA ILE A 309 12.94 -0.53 -7.77
C ILE A 309 13.30 -0.64 -6.29
N LEU A 310 12.40 -1.21 -5.49
CA LEU A 310 12.68 -1.51 -4.09
C LEU A 310 13.12 -2.96 -3.95
N VAL A 311 14.16 -3.20 -3.15
CA VAL A 311 14.54 -4.55 -2.71
C VAL A 311 13.60 -5.00 -1.59
N MET A 312 13.13 -6.24 -1.66
CA MET A 312 12.36 -6.84 -0.56
C MET A 312 13.25 -6.96 0.69
N PRO A 313 12.83 -6.44 1.86
CA PRO A 313 13.62 -6.51 3.09
C PRO A 313 14.01 -7.93 3.48
N ASP A 314 15.27 -8.14 3.81
CA ASP A 314 15.84 -9.41 4.23
C ASP A 314 16.36 -9.34 5.67
N VAL A 315 15.58 -9.86 6.63
CA VAL A 315 15.96 -9.90 8.06
C VAL A 315 17.23 -10.70 8.36
N ASP A 316 17.69 -11.54 7.43
CA ASP A 316 18.92 -12.33 7.55
C ASP A 316 20.14 -11.61 6.96
N LYS A 317 20.00 -10.34 6.60
CA LYS A 317 21.09 -9.48 6.12
C LYS A 317 21.12 -8.16 6.90
N PRO A 318 22.28 -7.48 6.99
CA PRO A 318 22.38 -6.19 7.65
C PRO A 318 21.52 -5.12 6.98
N PHE A 319 20.94 -4.23 7.80
CA PHE A 319 20.22 -3.04 7.34
C PHE A 319 21.04 -1.77 7.59
N VAL A 320 20.90 -0.81 6.69
CA VAL A 320 21.37 0.56 6.86
C VAL A 320 20.17 1.50 6.81
N ILE A 321 20.08 2.42 7.76
CA ILE A 321 19.08 3.48 7.77
C ILE A 321 19.80 4.80 7.50
N GLU A 322 19.42 5.49 6.45
CA GLU A 322 19.76 6.91 6.27
C GLU A 322 18.61 7.73 6.80
N ALA A 323 18.84 8.57 7.80
CA ALA A 323 17.81 9.43 8.38
C ALA A 323 18.22 10.90 8.24
N ASP A 324 17.30 11.72 7.74
CA ASP A 324 17.49 13.16 7.64
C ASP A 324 16.27 13.91 8.19
N ALA A 325 16.49 15.13 8.65
CA ALA A 325 15.43 16.02 9.08
C ALA A 325 15.62 17.41 8.47
N SER A 326 14.55 17.91 7.85
CA SER A 326 14.49 19.29 7.38
C SER A 326 13.87 20.19 8.45
N LYS A 327 13.63 21.47 8.11
CA LYS A 327 12.82 22.36 8.97
C LYS A 327 11.35 21.95 9.11
N TRP A 328 10.85 21.08 8.22
CA TRP A 328 9.40 20.87 8.05
C TRP A 328 8.95 19.41 8.10
N ALA A 329 9.85 18.47 7.84
CA ALA A 329 9.56 17.05 7.74
C ALA A 329 10.82 16.23 8.03
N THR A 330 10.61 14.98 8.44
CA THR A 330 11.62 13.92 8.47
C THR A 330 11.63 13.13 7.16
N GLY A 331 12.79 12.59 6.83
CA GLY A 331 12.98 11.58 5.82
C GLY A 331 13.81 10.42 6.38
N ALA A 332 13.54 9.22 5.89
CA ALA A 332 14.44 8.10 6.09
C ALA A 332 14.41 7.14 4.90
N ILE A 333 15.51 6.43 4.70
CA ILE A 333 15.66 5.40 3.68
C ILE A 333 16.17 4.15 4.39
N LEU A 334 15.41 3.05 4.31
CA LEU A 334 15.92 1.73 4.67
C LEU A 334 16.66 1.18 3.46
N ARG A 335 17.92 0.79 3.62
CA ARG A 335 18.77 0.24 2.58
C ARG A 335 19.32 -1.12 2.95
N GLN A 336 19.54 -1.93 1.93
CA GLN A 336 20.16 -3.23 2.05
C GLN A 336 20.98 -3.55 0.82
N LYS A 337 22.01 -4.38 0.98
CA LYS A 337 22.79 -4.84 -0.17
C LYS A 337 21.98 -5.81 -1.03
N GLY A 338 21.90 -5.51 -2.32
CA GLY A 338 21.29 -6.38 -3.32
C GLY A 338 22.16 -7.60 -3.63
N ALA A 339 21.70 -8.44 -4.56
CA ALA A 339 22.49 -9.57 -5.05
C ALA A 339 23.77 -9.14 -5.80
N ASP A 340 23.78 -7.91 -6.32
CA ASP A 340 24.92 -7.26 -6.96
C ASP A 340 25.95 -6.70 -5.96
N GLY A 341 25.65 -6.73 -4.66
CA GLY A 341 26.52 -6.18 -3.61
C GLY A 341 26.38 -4.67 -3.39
N GLU A 342 25.56 -3.99 -4.19
CA GLU A 342 25.30 -2.55 -4.12
C GLU A 342 24.16 -2.23 -3.14
N TRP A 343 24.14 -1.01 -2.60
CA TRP A 343 23.12 -0.57 -1.65
C TRP A 343 21.84 -0.12 -2.34
N HIS A 344 20.78 -0.91 -2.21
CA HIS A 344 19.47 -0.61 -2.77
C HIS A 344 18.47 -0.16 -1.71
N PRO A 345 17.52 0.72 -2.05
CA PRO A 345 16.44 1.08 -1.14
C PRO A 345 15.46 -0.09 -0.96
N CYS A 346 15.10 -0.39 0.28
CA CYS A 346 14.01 -1.28 0.65
C CYS A 346 12.70 -0.50 0.88
N GLY A 347 12.80 0.77 1.24
CA GLY A 347 11.67 1.67 1.37
C GLY A 347 12.07 3.06 1.80
N TYR A 348 11.26 4.03 1.38
CA TYR A 348 11.37 5.43 1.77
C TYR A 348 10.30 5.77 2.81
N LEU A 349 10.69 6.50 3.84
CA LEU A 349 9.80 7.09 4.83
C LEU A 349 9.89 8.60 4.74
N SER A 350 8.76 9.27 4.80
CA SER A 350 8.73 10.72 4.92
C SER A 350 7.49 11.16 5.70
N LYS A 351 7.68 11.94 6.76
CA LYS A 351 6.61 12.40 7.65
C LYS A 351 6.74 13.90 7.91
N SER A 352 5.66 14.65 7.68
CA SER A 352 5.60 16.09 8.00
C SER A 352 5.54 16.30 9.50
N PHE A 353 6.21 17.35 10.00
CA PHE A 353 6.09 17.75 11.39
C PHE A 353 4.73 18.36 11.71
N SER A 354 4.16 17.94 12.84
CA SER A 354 3.09 18.64 13.54
C SER A 354 3.54 20.04 13.97
N PRO A 355 2.60 20.96 14.27
CA PRO A 355 2.95 22.31 14.73
C PRO A 355 3.90 22.32 15.94
N THR A 356 3.79 21.32 16.82
CA THR A 356 4.66 21.20 18.00
C THR A 356 6.05 20.69 17.65
N GLU A 357 6.15 19.70 16.75
CA GLU A 357 7.44 19.14 16.30
C GLU A 357 8.27 20.14 15.49
N ARG A 358 7.62 21.08 14.79
CA ARG A 358 8.33 22.17 14.08
C ARG A 358 9.13 23.08 15.00
N ASN A 359 8.78 23.14 16.29
CA ASN A 359 9.48 23.95 17.27
C ASN A 359 10.63 23.20 17.94
N TYR A 360 10.89 21.94 17.55
CA TYR A 360 12.00 21.17 18.10
C TYR A 360 13.33 21.77 17.64
N GLU A 361 14.35 21.65 18.46
CA GLU A 361 15.72 21.96 18.04
C GLU A 361 16.19 20.95 16.98
N ILE A 362 17.21 21.32 16.21
CA ILE A 362 17.71 20.50 15.08
C ILE A 362 18.02 19.07 15.55
N TYR A 363 18.72 18.95 16.68
CA TYR A 363 19.04 17.68 17.31
C TYR A 363 17.80 16.80 17.59
N ASP A 364 16.74 17.39 18.16
CA ASP A 364 15.50 16.67 18.48
C ASP A 364 14.73 16.28 17.20
N ARG A 365 14.90 17.01 16.09
CA ARG A 365 14.27 16.70 14.80
C ARG A 365 14.93 15.51 14.11
N GLU A 366 16.26 15.46 14.13
CA GLU A 366 17.01 14.34 13.58
C GLU A 366 16.79 13.07 14.41
N LEU A 367 16.79 13.18 15.74
CA LEU A 367 16.45 12.06 16.62
C LEU A 367 15.01 11.56 16.37
N LEU A 368 14.08 12.47 16.11
CA LEU A 368 12.71 12.12 15.70
C LEU A 368 12.68 11.37 14.36
N ALA A 369 13.54 11.71 13.40
CA ALA A 369 13.65 10.98 12.14
C ALA A 369 14.10 9.52 12.37
N ILE A 370 15.11 9.31 13.23
CA ILE A 370 15.56 7.96 13.62
C ILE A 370 14.44 7.19 14.32
N TYR A 371 13.81 7.80 15.31
CA TYR A 371 12.70 7.19 16.05
C TYR A 371 11.55 6.79 15.10
N GLN A 372 11.17 7.66 14.17
CA GLN A 372 10.10 7.37 13.21
C GLN A 372 10.48 6.27 12.21
N ALA A 373 11.75 6.22 11.78
CA ALA A 373 12.28 5.17 10.91
C ALA A 373 12.21 3.80 11.61
N LEU A 374 12.72 3.72 12.84
CA LEU A 374 12.71 2.50 13.64
C LEU A 374 11.30 2.05 14.01
N MET A 375 10.38 2.99 14.22
CA MET A 375 8.97 2.65 14.43
C MET A 375 8.28 2.12 13.19
N GLU A 376 8.56 2.67 12.01
CA GLU A 376 7.96 2.22 10.75
C GLU A 376 8.45 0.82 10.36
N TRP A 377 9.75 0.54 10.56
CA TRP A 377 10.40 -0.73 10.21
C TRP A 377 10.65 -1.63 11.41
N HIS A 378 9.95 -1.37 12.52
CA HIS A 378 10.11 -2.08 13.79
C HIS A 378 10.06 -3.61 13.61
N HIS A 379 9.12 -4.10 12.80
CA HIS A 379 8.92 -5.53 12.53
C HIS A 379 10.06 -6.20 11.76
N TYR A 380 10.89 -5.44 11.04
CA TYR A 380 12.09 -5.99 10.39
C TYR A 380 13.34 -5.90 11.28
N LEU A 381 13.39 -4.88 12.15
CA LEU A 381 14.60 -4.44 12.83
C LEU A 381 14.71 -4.96 14.27
N MET A 382 13.58 -5.14 14.95
CA MET A 382 13.56 -5.62 16.33
C MET A 382 14.05 -7.08 16.40
N GLY A 383 14.96 -7.36 17.33
CA GLY A 383 15.52 -8.70 17.53
C GLY A 383 16.38 -9.21 16.37
N GLY A 384 16.84 -8.31 15.49
CA GLY A 384 17.67 -8.64 14.35
C GLY A 384 19.01 -9.28 14.75
N LYS A 385 19.54 -10.13 13.86
CA LYS A 385 20.85 -10.81 14.04
C LYS A 385 22.04 -9.86 13.89
N PHE A 386 21.82 -8.70 13.28
CA PHE A 386 22.85 -7.75 12.90
C PHE A 386 22.61 -6.41 13.55
N LYS A 387 23.71 -5.74 13.87
CA LYS A 387 23.71 -4.34 14.26
C LYS A 387 23.16 -3.47 13.12
N ILE A 388 22.20 -2.61 13.43
CA ILE A 388 21.56 -1.70 12.49
C ILE A 388 22.39 -0.43 12.42
N MET A 389 22.89 -0.11 11.23
CA MET A 389 23.72 1.08 11.04
C MET A 389 22.85 2.25 10.63
N VAL A 390 22.85 3.32 11.43
CA VAL A 390 22.13 4.57 11.12
C VAL A 390 23.15 5.62 10.67
N LEU A 391 23.02 6.06 9.43
CA LEU A 391 23.82 7.13 8.83
C LEU A 391 23.16 8.47 9.09
N LEU A 392 23.93 9.41 9.60
CA LEU A 392 23.47 10.73 10.04
C LEU A 392 24.39 11.81 9.50
N ASP A 393 23.82 12.96 9.15
CA ASP A 393 24.55 14.16 8.71
C ASP A 393 25.06 15.02 9.89
N HIS A 394 24.58 14.77 11.11
CA HIS A 394 24.94 15.54 12.30
C HIS A 394 25.78 14.78 13.32
N LYS A 395 26.99 15.29 13.60
CA LYS A 395 28.00 14.62 14.42
C LYS A 395 27.58 14.43 15.88
N ASN A 396 26.77 15.32 16.46
CA ASN A 396 26.44 15.25 17.89
C ASN A 396 25.56 14.05 18.27
N LEU A 397 24.85 13.45 17.31
CA LEU A 397 24.05 12.25 17.57
C LEU A 397 24.90 10.99 17.77
N THR A 398 26.16 10.98 17.30
CA THR A 398 27.08 9.86 17.59
C THR A 398 27.34 9.69 19.09
N TYR A 399 27.20 10.76 19.88
CA TYR A 399 27.39 10.76 21.33
C TYR A 399 26.08 10.53 22.12
N PHE A 400 24.98 10.14 21.48
CA PHE A 400 23.69 9.92 22.15
C PHE A 400 23.76 8.91 23.30
N TRP A 401 24.58 7.86 23.15
CA TRP A 401 24.78 6.83 24.17
C TRP A 401 25.70 7.25 25.32
N THR A 402 26.35 8.41 25.21
CA THR A 402 27.19 8.97 26.28
C THR A 402 26.29 9.57 27.36
N ALA A 403 26.61 9.33 28.63
CA ALA A 403 25.81 9.80 29.76
C ALA A 403 25.61 11.32 29.73
N GLN A 404 24.40 11.76 29.37
CA GLN A 404 23.97 13.16 29.34
C GLN A 404 22.63 13.33 30.05
N LYS A 405 22.32 14.56 30.46
CA LYS A 405 21.03 14.91 31.06
C LYS A 405 19.94 14.96 29.96
N LEU A 406 19.33 13.81 29.68
CA LEU A 406 18.25 13.70 28.69
C LEU A 406 17.00 14.47 29.14
N ASN A 407 16.35 15.16 28.19
CA ASN A 407 15.03 15.73 28.44
C ASN A 407 13.95 14.61 28.52
N ARG A 408 12.75 14.92 29.04
CA ARG A 408 11.68 13.91 29.22
C ARG A 408 11.27 13.21 27.91
N ARG A 409 11.40 13.87 26.76
CA ARG A 409 11.06 13.32 25.43
C ARG A 409 12.16 12.37 24.96
N GLN A 410 13.40 12.82 25.01
CA GLN A 410 14.61 12.05 24.69
C GLN A 410 14.71 10.81 25.56
N ALA A 411 14.35 10.88 26.85
CA ALA A 411 14.32 9.71 27.72
C ALA A 411 13.31 8.64 27.26
N ARG A 412 12.12 9.06 26.79
CA ARG A 412 11.12 8.13 26.22
C ARG A 412 11.61 7.50 24.93
N TRP A 413 12.22 8.29 24.05
CA TRP A 413 12.80 7.77 22.81
C TRP A 413 13.99 6.86 23.09
N SER A 414 14.88 7.23 24.01
CA SER A 414 16.04 6.42 24.42
C SER A 414 15.63 5.03 24.89
N LEU A 415 14.56 4.92 25.68
CA LEU A 415 14.03 3.62 26.10
C LEU A 415 13.64 2.75 24.89
N PHE A 416 12.89 3.30 23.94
CA PHE A 416 12.52 2.59 22.72
C PHE A 416 13.74 2.27 21.84
N LEU A 417 14.67 3.20 21.67
CA LEU A 417 15.90 2.99 20.89
C LEU A 417 16.78 1.89 21.48
N SER A 418 16.73 1.67 22.80
CA SER A 418 17.48 0.61 23.48
C SER A 418 16.99 -0.81 23.18
N GLU A 419 15.81 -0.95 22.55
CA GLU A 419 15.28 -2.23 22.07
C GLU A 419 16.03 -2.73 20.81
N PHE A 420 16.87 -1.88 20.21
CA PHE A 420 17.61 -2.16 18.97
C PHE A 420 19.12 -2.13 19.20
N ASP A 421 19.85 -3.04 18.55
CA ASP A 421 21.32 -2.94 18.45
C ASP A 421 21.70 -1.91 17.38
N LEU A 422 21.87 -0.65 17.78
CA LEU A 422 22.12 0.48 16.88
C LEU A 422 23.61 0.87 16.82
N GLY A 423 24.09 1.13 15.61
CA GLY A 423 25.37 1.82 15.35
C GLY A 423 25.13 3.15 14.68
N LEU A 424 25.47 4.25 15.33
CA LEU A 424 25.33 5.59 14.76
C LEU A 424 26.64 6.00 14.08
N VAL A 425 26.59 6.29 12.78
CA VAL A 425 27.75 6.72 11.99
C VAL A 425 27.46 8.08 11.38
N HIS A 426 28.35 9.03 11.64
CA HIS A 426 28.31 10.33 10.99
C HIS A 426 28.87 10.21 9.57
N VAL A 427 28.12 10.68 8.60
CA VAL A 427 28.52 10.78 7.19
C VAL A 427 28.29 12.24 6.77
N PRO A 428 29.33 12.98 6.32
CA PRO A 428 29.16 14.34 5.83
C PRO A 428 28.09 14.42 4.73
N GLY A 429 27.17 15.39 4.81
CA GLY A 429 25.99 15.46 3.92
C GLY A 429 26.29 15.40 2.42
N LYS A 430 27.49 15.83 1.98
CA LYS A 430 27.97 15.75 0.58
C LYS A 430 28.31 14.33 0.10
N SER A 431 28.42 13.33 0.98
CA SER A 431 28.82 11.95 0.67
C SER A 431 27.69 10.92 0.73
N ILE A 432 26.52 11.30 1.26
CA ILE A 432 25.29 10.47 1.27
C ILE A 432 24.61 10.49 -0.11
N SER A 433 24.92 11.48 -0.95
CA SER A 433 24.32 11.72 -2.26
C SER A 433 25.00 10.97 -3.41
N GLN A 434 25.12 9.64 -3.33
CA GLN A 434 25.37 8.83 -4.54
C GLN A 434 24.19 8.82 -5.55
N ALA A 435 23.13 9.61 -5.30
CA ALA A 435 22.02 9.86 -6.20
C ALA A 435 22.12 11.18 -7.01
N ASP A 436 23.28 11.86 -6.98
CA ASP A 436 23.44 13.19 -7.59
C ASP A 436 24.06 13.20 -9.00
N ALA A 437 24.39 12.03 -9.56
CA ALA A 437 25.07 11.93 -10.86
C ALA A 437 24.14 11.98 -12.09
N LEU A 438 22.83 11.78 -11.94
CA LEU A 438 21.88 11.73 -13.07
C LEU A 438 21.01 12.99 -13.23
N SER A 439 21.11 13.97 -12.32
CA SER A 439 20.32 15.22 -12.36
C SER A 439 21.11 16.44 -12.85
N ARG A 440 22.42 16.32 -13.09
CA ARG A 440 23.24 17.43 -13.59
C ARG A 440 23.11 17.58 -15.10
N ARG A 441 21.91 17.93 -15.57
CA ARG A 441 21.77 18.75 -16.77
C ARG A 441 21.31 20.14 -16.31
N SER A 442 22.30 21.02 -16.32
CA SER A 442 22.27 22.47 -16.17
C SER A 442 20.92 23.12 -16.48
N ASN A 443 20.33 23.75 -15.47
CA ASN A 443 19.99 25.17 -15.53
C ASN A 443 20.04 25.72 -14.11
N GLU A 444 21.07 26.51 -13.87
CA GLU A 444 21.41 27.17 -12.62
C GLU A 444 20.27 28.10 -12.18
N GLN A 445 19.77 27.85 -10.97
CA GLN A 445 19.61 28.90 -9.98
C GLN A 445 19.92 28.26 -8.63
N ASP A 446 21.22 28.12 -8.39
CA ASP A 446 21.78 27.65 -7.15
C ASP A 446 21.52 28.68 -6.05
N ASP A 447 20.52 28.43 -5.20
CA ASP A 447 20.64 28.84 -3.79
C ASP A 447 21.59 27.82 -3.15
N VAL A 448 22.87 28.16 -3.19
CA VAL A 448 23.96 27.40 -2.58
C VAL A 448 23.68 27.27 -1.07
N ASP A 449 23.31 26.08 -0.62
CA ASP A 449 23.31 25.70 0.80
C ASP A 449 24.76 25.78 1.33
N SER A 450 25.11 26.94 1.89
CA SER A 450 26.39 27.23 2.55
C SER A 450 26.28 27.25 4.08
N ASP A 451 25.22 26.65 4.63
CA ASP A 451 24.79 26.93 6.01
C ASP A 451 25.58 26.19 7.12
N ASN A 452 26.66 25.47 6.80
CA ASN A 452 27.36 24.61 7.76
C ASN A 452 28.89 24.75 7.81
N GLU A 453 29.51 25.75 7.17
CA GLU A 453 30.98 25.87 7.21
C GLU A 453 31.53 26.51 8.49
N ASP A 454 30.76 27.31 9.24
CA ASP A 454 31.27 28.08 10.38
C ASP A 454 30.35 28.14 11.62
N ILE A 455 29.88 27.00 12.14
CA ILE A 455 29.13 26.99 13.43
C ILE A 455 29.78 26.05 14.45
N VAL A 456 30.69 26.61 15.25
CA VAL A 456 31.17 26.02 16.51
C VAL A 456 30.22 26.48 17.64
N VAL A 457 29.45 25.55 18.20
CA VAL A 457 28.38 25.86 19.17
C VAL A 457 28.90 26.12 20.61
N LEU A 458 30.16 25.81 20.93
CA LEU A 458 30.75 26.10 22.25
C LEU A 458 32.13 26.76 22.11
N PRO A 459 32.36 27.96 22.67
CA PRO A 459 33.69 28.57 22.66
C PRO A 459 34.68 27.73 23.48
N ASP A 460 35.95 27.65 23.03
CA ASP A 460 37.03 26.83 23.60
C ASP A 460 37.18 26.95 25.13
N ARG A 461 36.73 28.05 25.72
CA ARG A 461 36.68 28.31 27.16
C ARG A 461 35.77 27.37 27.96
N LEU A 462 34.85 26.63 27.32
CA LEU A 462 33.95 25.67 27.99
C LEU A 462 34.51 24.24 28.04
N PHE A 463 35.64 24.00 27.38
CA PHE A 463 36.43 22.80 27.60
C PHE A 463 37.37 23.05 28.78
N ILE A 464 37.27 22.22 29.82
CA ILE A 464 38.32 22.14 30.83
C ILE A 464 39.57 21.70 30.06
N LYS A 465 40.58 22.59 29.97
CA LYS A 465 41.91 22.22 29.49
C LYS A 465 42.41 21.08 30.37
N GLY A 466 42.30 19.86 29.84
CA GLY A 466 42.95 18.69 30.42
C GLY A 466 44.43 19.00 30.52
N ILE A 467 44.89 19.03 31.77
CA ILE A 467 46.26 18.94 32.27
C ILE A 467 47.33 18.89 31.18
N ASP A 468 48.10 19.97 31.10
CA ASP A 468 49.34 20.10 30.35
C ASP A 468 50.39 19.13 30.92
N LEU A 469 50.56 17.98 30.26
CA LEU A 469 51.65 17.03 30.49
C LEU A 469 52.65 17.21 29.35
N GLY A 470 53.50 18.24 29.43
CA GLY A 470 54.44 18.47 28.34
C GLY A 470 55.42 19.62 28.44
N MET A 471 55.90 20.01 29.63
CA MET A 471 57.15 20.79 29.73
C MET A 471 57.91 20.43 31.01
N LYS A 472 58.84 19.46 30.94
CA LYS A 472 59.97 19.31 31.86
C LYS A 472 61.07 18.40 31.28
N GLU A 473 61.77 18.90 30.28
CA GLU A 473 63.18 18.63 29.92
C GLU A 473 63.60 19.96 29.26
N ASP A 474 64.56 20.79 29.70
CA ASP A 474 65.72 20.67 30.59
C ASP A 474 66.09 22.09 31.13
N ILE A 475 67.15 22.16 31.96
CA ILE A 475 67.87 23.34 32.54
C ILE A 475 67.41 23.64 33.98
N ALA A 476 68.22 23.55 35.05
CA ALA A 476 69.65 23.30 35.24
C ALA A 476 69.93 22.89 36.71
N GLU A 477 71.07 22.21 36.90
CA GLU A 477 71.80 21.84 38.14
C GLU A 477 71.14 20.89 39.16
#